data_AF-A0A6A5VRY1-F1
#
_entry.id   AF-A0A6A5VRY1-F1
#
_cell.length_a   1.000
_cell.length_b   1.000
_cell.length_c   1.000
_cell.angle_alpha   90.00
_cell.angle_beta   90.00
_cell.angle_gamma   90.00
#
_symmetry.space_group_name_H-M   'P 1'
#
loop_
_entity.id
_entity.type
_entity.pdbx_description
1 polymer ?
#
loop_
_entity_poly.entity_id
_entity_poly.type
_entity_poly.pdbx_seq_one_letter_code
_entity_poly.pdbx_strand_id
1 'polypeptide(L)'
;RPSRTARRELPAATKGYAVGAMAAGVSQNSLAKQLPVAQGSLSKLFARTKERAEASKLPLWDSHLYETEPGRGAPEKLLTAEQKDAVIAIATQNREAREKQSWQAISDGDFDHIQLPTRLSVSSFENIMYEAGYARRAPGFKPTLDDAQRKRRLQWAIEHNPDKHEYGDGLGFNFRRVIYTDETPARVGEQRGMLRSWAKADGTYAPDVKRPKIRNNCALQFYGSFTYDTKGPYYIYGKESPEAKKQAKQALDEENQRNKKQREKLVPTARAALGELGESEAN
;
A
#
# COMPACT_ATOMS: atom_id res chain seq x y z
N ARG A 1 16.75 25.14 34.47
CA ARG A 1 18.09 24.58 34.78
C ARG A 1 18.96 24.77 33.54
N PRO A 2 20.10 25.47 33.62
CA PRO A 2 20.99 25.58 32.46
C PRO A 2 21.53 24.19 32.11
N SER A 3 21.72 23.90 30.82
CA SER A 3 22.18 22.60 30.34
C SER A 3 23.55 22.26 30.94
N ARG A 4 23.64 21.08 31.56
CA ARG A 4 24.90 20.52 32.07
C ARG A 4 25.82 20.28 30.87
N THR A 5 26.85 21.12 30.74
CA THR A 5 28.01 20.99 29.83
C THR A 5 27.66 20.86 28.35
N ALA A 6 27.85 21.95 27.60
CA ALA A 6 28.11 21.86 26.17
C ALA A 6 29.45 21.14 25.97
N ARG A 7 29.44 19.79 25.95
CA ARG A 7 30.59 18.98 25.55
C ARG A 7 30.91 19.34 24.10
N ARG A 8 31.97 20.12 23.89
CA ARG A 8 32.49 20.42 22.56
C ARG A 8 33.46 19.31 22.19
N GLU A 9 33.01 18.39 21.34
CA GLU A 9 33.89 17.38 20.74
C GLU A 9 34.99 18.06 19.93
N LEU A 10 36.22 17.54 20.03
CA LEU A 10 37.33 18.04 19.23
C LEU A 10 37.15 17.63 17.75
N PRO A 11 37.39 18.54 16.79
CA PRO A 11 37.48 18.19 15.38
C PRO A 11 38.57 17.14 15.12
N ALA A 12 38.40 16.31 14.09
CA ALA A 12 39.35 15.25 13.74
C ALA A 12 40.78 15.78 13.54
N ALA A 13 40.93 16.91 12.85
CA ALA A 13 42.23 17.57 12.65
C ALA A 13 42.91 17.96 13.97
N THR A 14 42.14 18.47 14.94
CA THR A 14 42.68 18.85 16.26
C THR A 14 43.05 17.63 17.09
N LYS A 15 42.29 16.53 16.96
CA LYS A 15 42.66 15.24 17.57
C LYS A 15 43.96 14.69 16.98
N GLY A 16 44.11 14.74 15.66
CA GLY A 16 45.32 14.34 14.93
C GLY A 16 46.54 15.14 15.36
N TYR A 17 46.43 16.48 15.40
CA TYR A 17 47.50 17.36 15.90
C TYR A 17 47.91 17.01 17.33
N ALA A 18 46.95 16.86 18.25
CA ALA A 18 47.23 16.56 19.64
C ALA A 18 47.94 15.21 19.81
N VAL A 19 47.48 14.17 19.10
CA VAL A 19 48.09 12.83 19.17
C VAL A 19 49.46 12.80 18.51
N GLY A 20 49.65 13.47 17.37
CA GLY A 20 50.96 13.61 16.71
C GLY A 20 51.97 14.34 17.60
N ALA A 21 51.57 15.44 18.23
CA ALA A 21 52.44 16.19 19.15
C ALA A 21 52.82 15.36 20.39
N MET A 22 51.88 14.58 20.95
CA MET A 22 52.17 13.67 22.05
C MET A 22 53.10 12.52 21.63
N ALA A 23 52.94 11.98 20.42
CA ALA A 23 53.83 10.96 19.88
C ALA A 23 55.26 11.49 19.64
N ALA A 24 55.39 12.78 19.30
CA ALA A 24 56.66 13.48 19.17
C ALA A 24 57.29 13.93 20.52
N GLY A 25 56.67 13.60 21.66
CA GLY A 25 57.21 13.87 23.00
C GLY A 25 56.77 15.19 23.64
N VAL A 26 55.82 15.92 23.05
CA VAL A 26 55.26 17.13 23.67
C VAL A 26 54.41 16.75 24.89
N SER A 27 54.62 17.44 26.01
CA SER A 27 53.90 17.14 27.24
C SER A 27 52.40 17.47 27.14
N GLN A 28 51.56 16.59 27.69
CA GLN A 28 50.11 16.76 27.75
C GLN A 28 49.69 18.05 28.46
N ASN A 29 50.45 18.46 29.48
CA ASN A 29 50.23 19.71 30.21
C ASN A 29 50.47 20.95 29.32
N SER A 30 51.50 20.92 28.47
CA SER A 30 51.76 22.01 27.51
C SER A 30 50.63 22.10 26.48
N LEU A 31 50.19 20.96 25.93
CA LEU A 31 49.08 20.90 24.97
C LEU A 31 47.75 21.35 25.58
N ALA A 32 47.49 21.03 26.85
CA ALA A 32 46.29 21.47 27.56
C ALA A 32 46.24 22.99 27.79
N LYS A 33 47.38 23.70 27.73
CA LYS A 33 47.42 25.17 27.76
C LYS A 33 47.12 25.79 26.39
N GLN A 34 47.39 25.07 25.31
CA GLN A 34 47.19 25.54 23.94
C GLN A 34 45.83 25.13 23.35
N LEU A 35 45.28 24.00 23.80
CA LEU A 35 43.99 23.48 23.36
C LEU A 35 42.93 23.69 24.45
N PRO A 36 41.66 23.94 24.10
CA PRO A 36 40.57 24.11 25.06
C PRO A 36 40.12 22.76 25.66
N VAL A 37 41.07 21.94 26.11
CA VAL A 37 40.85 20.55 26.53
C VAL A 37 41.70 20.23 27.75
N ALA A 38 41.09 19.63 28.76
CA ALA A 38 41.79 19.21 29.96
C ALA A 38 42.86 18.15 29.66
N GLN A 39 43.97 18.18 30.41
CA GLN A 39 45.05 17.19 30.31
C GLN A 39 44.54 15.74 30.38
N GLY A 40 43.61 15.46 31.30
CA GLY A 40 43.01 14.13 31.45
C GLY A 40 42.25 13.66 30.20
N SER A 41 41.65 14.58 29.43
CA SER A 41 40.99 14.26 28.16
C SER A 41 41.99 14.00 27.04
N LEU A 42 43.12 14.70 27.01
CA LEU A 42 44.21 14.43 26.07
C LEU A 42 44.87 13.06 26.33
N SER A 43 45.07 12.70 27.60
CA SER A 43 45.58 11.38 27.98
C SER A 43 44.64 10.26 27.53
N LYS A 44 43.33 10.40 27.78
CA LYS A 44 42.30 9.46 27.31
C LYS A 44 42.23 9.37 25.79
N LEU A 45 42.35 10.51 25.10
CA LEU A 45 42.39 10.55 23.64
C LEU A 45 43.56 9.75 23.10
N PHE A 46 44.77 9.98 23.62
CA PHE A 46 45.98 9.28 23.20
C PHE A 46 45.88 7.77 23.43
N ALA A 47 45.45 7.34 24.62
CA ALA A 47 45.27 5.94 24.95
C ALA A 47 44.25 5.26 24.01
N ARG A 48 43.08 5.86 23.82
CA ARG A 48 42.03 5.32 22.94
C ARG A 48 42.47 5.26 21.48
N THR A 49 43.16 6.27 20.98
CA THR A 49 43.67 6.28 19.59
C THR A 49 44.73 5.20 19.39
N LYS A 50 45.60 4.97 20.38
CA LYS A 50 46.60 3.89 20.33
C LYS A 50 45.93 2.51 20.31
N GLU A 51 44.97 2.28 21.20
CA GLU A 51 44.19 1.04 21.24
C GLU A 51 43.45 0.78 19.91
N ARG A 52 42.85 1.82 19.32
CA ARG A 52 42.16 1.72 18.02
C ARG A 52 43.14 1.47 16.87
N ALA A 53 44.32 2.09 16.89
CA ALA A 53 45.38 1.86 15.92
C ALA A 53 45.87 0.40 15.96
N GLU A 54 46.09 -0.14 17.16
CA GLU A 54 46.47 -1.54 17.38
C GLU A 54 45.36 -2.50 16.92
N ALA A 55 44.09 -2.25 17.31
CA ALA A 55 42.95 -3.09 16.92
C ALA A 55 42.68 -3.08 15.41
N SER A 56 42.87 -1.93 14.75
CA SER A 56 42.62 -1.75 13.31
C SER A 56 43.86 -2.05 12.45
N LYS A 57 45.02 -2.32 13.06
CA LYS A 57 46.32 -2.44 12.40
C LYS A 57 46.66 -1.24 11.50
N LEU A 58 46.22 -0.05 11.91
CA LEU A 58 46.45 1.20 11.19
C LEU A 58 47.58 1.99 11.85
N PRO A 59 48.38 2.74 11.08
CA PRO A 59 49.37 3.62 11.66
C PRO A 59 48.69 4.81 12.34
N LEU A 60 49.36 5.37 13.36
CA LEU A 60 48.81 6.47 14.18
C LEU A 60 48.45 7.74 13.39
N TRP A 61 49.03 7.95 12.20
CA TRP A 61 48.74 9.11 11.36
C TRP A 61 47.52 8.93 10.44
N ASP A 62 46.84 7.78 10.49
CA ASP A 62 45.66 7.52 9.66
C ASP A 62 44.46 8.37 10.11
N SER A 63 43.82 9.07 9.17
CA SER A 63 42.68 9.95 9.44
C SER A 63 41.47 9.22 10.02
N HIS A 64 41.28 7.94 9.69
CA HIS A 64 40.13 7.14 10.12
C HIS A 64 40.10 6.93 11.64
N LEU A 65 41.27 7.00 12.30
CA LEU A 65 41.38 6.87 13.76
C LEU A 65 40.80 8.08 14.53
N TYR A 66 40.58 9.19 13.85
CA TYR A 66 40.14 10.46 14.47
C TYR A 66 38.68 10.82 14.20
N GLU A 67 38.01 10.02 13.37
CA GLU A 67 36.58 10.13 13.12
C GLU A 67 35.78 9.88 14.40
N THR A 68 34.76 10.71 14.62
CA THR A 68 33.88 10.60 15.78
C THR A 68 33.02 9.35 15.61
N GLU A 69 33.23 8.37 16.48
CA GLU A 69 32.36 7.20 16.52
C GLU A 69 30.93 7.62 16.87
N PRO A 70 29.91 7.00 16.24
CA PRO A 70 28.54 7.13 16.69
C PRO A 70 28.49 6.82 18.19
N GLY A 71 27.95 7.74 18.99
CA GLY A 71 27.80 7.50 20.42
C GLY A 71 27.02 6.21 20.65
N ARG A 72 27.30 5.51 21.76
CA ARG A 72 26.41 4.46 22.25
C ARG A 72 25.04 5.09 22.49
N GLY A 73 24.12 4.90 21.54
CA GLY A 73 22.70 5.08 21.80
C GLY A 73 22.32 4.27 23.04
N ALA A 74 21.26 4.70 23.73
CA ALA A 74 20.70 3.87 24.79
C ALA A 74 20.50 2.45 24.22
N PRO A 75 20.91 1.38 24.94
CA PRO A 75 20.57 0.04 24.50
C PRO A 75 19.05 -0.02 24.52
N GLU A 76 18.42 0.03 23.34
CA GLU A 76 17.03 -0.36 23.22
C GLU A 76 16.95 -1.75 23.82
N LYS A 77 15.99 -1.97 24.73
CA LYS A 77 15.64 -3.32 25.14
C LYS A 77 15.02 -3.96 23.91
N LEU A 78 15.88 -4.48 23.04
CA LEU A 78 15.51 -5.02 21.75
C LEU A 78 14.61 -6.20 22.03
N LEU A 79 13.36 -6.10 21.56
CA LEU A 79 12.47 -7.25 21.48
C LEU A 79 13.16 -8.33 20.66
N THR A 80 13.05 -9.57 21.10
CA THR A 80 13.56 -10.71 20.32
C THR A 80 12.78 -10.83 19.01
N ALA A 81 13.37 -11.51 18.01
CA ALA A 81 12.68 -11.77 16.75
C ALA A 81 11.33 -12.48 17.00
N GLU A 82 11.31 -13.47 17.89
CA GLU A 82 10.10 -14.21 18.28
C GLU A 82 9.01 -13.29 18.87
N GLN A 83 9.40 -12.31 19.68
CA GLN A 83 8.45 -11.33 20.24
C GLN A 83 7.89 -10.40 19.16
N LYS A 84 8.73 -9.96 18.22
CA LYS A 84 8.28 -9.16 17.08
C LYS A 84 7.30 -9.97 16.21
N ASP A 85 7.61 -11.23 15.95
CA ASP A 85 6.76 -12.13 15.17
C ASP A 85 5.41 -12.39 15.86
N ALA A 86 5.39 -12.54 17.18
CA ALA A 86 4.17 -12.68 17.96
C ALA A 86 3.28 -11.43 17.87
N VAL A 87 3.87 -10.23 17.97
CA VAL A 87 3.15 -8.95 17.79
C VAL A 87 2.53 -8.88 16.39
N ILE A 88 3.29 -9.25 15.35
CA ILE A 88 2.80 -9.25 13.96
C ILE A 88 1.68 -10.27 13.79
N ALA A 89 1.81 -11.46 14.36
CA ALA A 89 0.80 -12.51 14.29
C ALA A 89 -0.53 -12.05 14.88
N ILE A 90 -0.52 -11.41 16.05
CA ILE A 90 -1.73 -10.87 16.70
C ILE A 90 -2.33 -9.75 15.84
N ALA A 91 -1.51 -8.78 15.41
CA ALA A 91 -1.97 -7.65 14.61
C ALA A 91 -2.52 -8.04 13.22
N THR A 92 -2.18 -9.24 12.74
CA THR A 92 -2.58 -9.74 11.42
C THR A 92 -3.47 -10.98 11.44
N GLN A 93 -3.87 -11.45 12.63
CA GLN A 93 -4.62 -12.69 12.83
C GLN A 93 -5.96 -12.70 12.10
N ASN A 94 -6.69 -11.60 12.18
CA ASN A 94 -8.01 -11.48 11.59
C ASN A 94 -8.23 -10.06 11.05
N ARG A 95 -9.37 -9.87 10.38
CA ARG A 95 -9.72 -8.58 9.77
C ARG A 95 -9.84 -7.46 10.79
N GLU A 96 -10.43 -7.73 11.95
CA GLU A 96 -10.65 -6.73 12.99
C GLU A 96 -9.32 -6.22 13.55
N ALA A 97 -8.41 -7.12 13.91
CA ALA A 97 -7.06 -6.81 14.38
C ALA A 97 -6.27 -5.98 13.35
N ARG A 98 -6.38 -6.33 12.06
CA ARG A 98 -5.72 -5.56 10.98
C ARG A 98 -6.27 -4.15 10.83
N GLU A 99 -7.57 -3.95 11.04
CA GLU A 99 -8.24 -2.66 10.84
C GLU A 99 -8.07 -1.73 12.05
N LYS A 100 -7.93 -2.30 13.24
CA LYS A 100 -7.71 -1.61 14.51
C LYS A 100 -6.59 -0.58 14.42
N GLN A 101 -6.81 0.59 15.01
CA GLN A 101 -5.76 1.61 15.05
C GLN A 101 -4.66 1.20 16.02
N SER A 102 -3.42 1.60 15.73
CA SER A 102 -2.25 1.29 16.56
C SER A 102 -2.48 1.64 18.03
N TRP A 103 -3.02 2.82 18.33
CA TRP A 103 -3.31 3.22 19.72
C TRP A 103 -4.43 2.40 20.37
N GLN A 104 -5.43 1.95 19.59
CA GLN A 104 -6.52 1.11 20.11
C GLN A 104 -6.00 -0.27 20.50
N ALA A 105 -5.16 -0.89 19.65
CA ALA A 105 -4.57 -2.19 19.97
C ALA A 105 -3.73 -2.15 21.26
N ILE A 106 -3.02 -1.04 21.50
CA ILE A 106 -2.22 -0.83 22.71
C ILE A 106 -3.10 -0.51 23.93
N SER A 107 -4.17 0.27 23.74
CA SER A 107 -5.11 0.63 24.81
C SER A 107 -5.91 -0.58 25.30
N ASP A 108 -6.32 -1.44 24.37
CA ASP A 108 -7.16 -2.60 24.64
C ASP A 108 -6.36 -3.79 25.20
N GLY A 109 -5.03 -3.68 25.27
CA GLY A 109 -4.17 -4.71 25.85
C GLY A 109 -3.99 -5.94 24.95
N ASP A 110 -4.13 -5.78 23.63
CA ASP A 110 -4.04 -6.89 22.67
C ASP A 110 -2.70 -7.65 22.76
N PHE A 111 -1.65 -7.05 23.33
CA PHE A 111 -0.32 -7.63 23.46
C PHE A 111 0.07 -7.98 24.91
N ASP A 112 -0.84 -7.85 25.87
CA ASP A 112 -0.50 -8.06 27.29
C ASP A 112 -0.21 -9.55 27.61
N HIS A 113 -0.77 -10.46 26.80
CA HIS A 113 -0.63 -11.90 26.98
C HIS A 113 0.70 -12.48 26.47
N ILE A 114 1.47 -11.73 25.66
CA ILE A 114 2.76 -12.19 25.10
C ILE A 114 3.98 -11.84 25.97
N GLN A 115 3.76 -11.41 27.22
CA GLN A 115 4.81 -11.16 28.24
C GLN A 115 6.04 -10.41 27.72
N LEU A 116 5.80 -9.25 27.11
CA LEU A 116 6.89 -8.41 26.61
C LEU A 116 7.70 -7.79 27.77
N PRO A 117 9.02 -7.62 27.61
CA PRO A 117 9.89 -7.06 28.65
C PRO A 117 9.57 -5.60 29.00
N THR A 118 8.85 -4.91 28.11
CA THR A 118 8.35 -3.55 28.30
C THR A 118 6.99 -3.42 27.62
N ARG A 119 6.10 -2.60 28.20
CA ARG A 119 4.83 -2.26 27.56
C ARG A 119 5.08 -1.61 26.20
N LEU A 120 4.43 -2.14 25.17
CA LEU A 120 4.61 -1.69 23.80
C LEU A 120 4.06 -0.25 23.65
N SER A 121 4.85 0.66 23.09
CA SER A 121 4.35 1.98 22.68
C SER A 121 3.76 1.92 21.28
N VAL A 122 2.91 2.90 20.92
CA VAL A 122 2.37 3.03 19.56
C VAL A 122 3.48 3.11 18.52
N SER A 123 4.51 3.92 18.78
CA SER A 123 5.66 4.05 17.88
C SER A 123 6.45 2.74 17.73
N SER A 124 6.66 2.01 18.82
CA SER A 124 7.37 0.72 18.78
C SER A 124 6.58 -0.30 17.98
N PHE A 125 5.26 -0.37 18.19
CA PHE A 125 4.37 -1.22 17.41
C PHE A 125 4.45 -0.92 15.91
N GLU A 126 4.32 0.34 15.54
CA GLU A 126 4.34 0.75 14.14
C GLU A 126 5.68 0.46 13.49
N ASN A 127 6.79 0.71 14.18
CA ASN A 127 8.13 0.37 13.68
C ASN A 127 8.28 -1.14 13.42
N ILE A 128 7.81 -2.00 14.34
CA ILE A 128 7.82 -3.46 14.13
C ILE A 128 7.04 -3.83 12.86
N MET A 129 5.85 -3.23 12.67
CA MET A 129 5.03 -3.50 11.49
C MET A 129 5.70 -3.02 10.19
N TYR A 130 6.32 -1.83 10.20
CA TYR A 130 7.03 -1.28 9.04
C TYR A 130 8.28 -2.08 8.69
N GLU A 131 9.08 -2.48 9.69
CA GLU A 131 10.25 -3.36 9.52
C GLU A 131 9.85 -4.70 8.89
N ALA A 132 8.67 -5.23 9.23
CA ALA A 132 8.12 -6.45 8.65
C ALA A 132 7.47 -6.25 7.26
N GLY A 133 7.54 -5.05 6.68
CA GLY A 133 7.03 -4.72 5.35
C GLY A 133 5.52 -4.46 5.29
N TYR A 134 4.85 -4.28 6.43
CA TYR A 134 3.44 -3.88 6.48
C TYR A 134 3.31 -2.36 6.39
N ALA A 135 2.20 -1.91 5.81
CA ALA A 135 1.81 -0.51 5.85
C ALA A 135 0.31 -0.38 6.09
N ARG A 136 -0.12 0.80 6.57
CA ARG A 136 -1.54 1.16 6.67
C ARG A 136 -2.08 1.50 5.29
N ARG A 137 -2.69 0.51 4.64
CA ARG A 137 -3.25 0.63 3.28
C ARG A 137 -4.76 0.74 3.32
N ALA A 138 -5.33 1.40 2.33
CA ALA A 138 -6.78 1.37 2.14
C ALA A 138 -7.21 -0.04 1.70
N PRO A 139 -8.23 -0.64 2.34
CA PRO A 139 -8.70 -1.95 1.97
C PRO A 139 -9.33 -1.91 0.57
N GLY A 140 -9.06 -2.94 -0.22
CA GLY A 140 -9.68 -3.09 -1.54
C GLY A 140 -11.13 -3.54 -1.40
N PHE A 141 -12.06 -2.80 -1.99
CA PHE A 141 -13.45 -3.23 -2.12
C PHE A 141 -13.61 -3.99 -3.44
N LYS A 142 -13.78 -5.30 -3.38
CA LYS A 142 -14.00 -6.13 -4.56
C LYS A 142 -15.20 -7.06 -4.34
N PRO A 143 -15.98 -7.37 -5.39
CA PRO A 143 -16.94 -8.46 -5.32
C PRO A 143 -16.23 -9.76 -4.97
N THR A 144 -16.79 -10.54 -4.04
CA THR A 144 -16.34 -11.90 -3.79
C THR A 144 -16.71 -12.76 -4.99
N LEU A 145 -15.72 -13.50 -5.50
CA LEU A 145 -15.89 -14.39 -6.65
C LEU A 145 -15.72 -15.84 -6.22
N ASP A 146 -16.67 -16.69 -6.63
CA ASP A 146 -16.52 -18.14 -6.56
C ASP A 146 -15.53 -18.66 -7.61
N ASP A 147 -15.12 -19.92 -7.50
CA ASP A 147 -14.11 -20.51 -8.38
C ASP A 147 -14.57 -20.65 -9.83
N ALA A 148 -15.87 -20.89 -10.04
CA ALA A 148 -16.45 -20.96 -11.38
C ALA A 148 -16.44 -19.58 -12.07
N GLN A 149 -16.76 -18.52 -11.33
CA GLN A 149 -16.68 -17.13 -11.76
C GLN A 149 -15.24 -16.73 -12.08
N ARG A 150 -14.27 -17.14 -11.25
CA ARG A 150 -12.84 -16.91 -11.53
C ARG A 150 -12.42 -17.57 -12.83
N LYS A 151 -12.79 -18.84 -13.03
CA LYS A 151 -12.49 -19.59 -14.26
C LYS A 151 -13.14 -18.93 -15.49
N ARG A 152 -14.42 -18.55 -15.40
CA ARG A 152 -15.13 -17.85 -16.48
C ARG A 152 -14.46 -16.52 -16.84
N ARG A 153 -14.07 -15.72 -15.84
CA ARG A 153 -13.40 -14.44 -16.06
C ARG A 153 -12.02 -14.60 -16.67
N LEU A 154 -11.26 -15.61 -16.24
CA LEU A 154 -9.95 -15.91 -16.82
C LEU A 154 -10.09 -16.35 -18.28
N GLN A 155 -11.02 -17.26 -18.57
CA GLN A 155 -11.28 -17.73 -19.92
C GLN A 155 -11.65 -16.57 -20.85
N TRP A 156 -12.59 -15.71 -20.41
CA TRP A 156 -12.99 -14.54 -21.17
C TRP A 156 -11.80 -13.59 -21.43
N ALA A 157 -10.95 -13.36 -20.44
CA ALA A 157 -9.78 -12.49 -20.58
C ALA A 157 -8.72 -13.05 -21.55
N ILE A 158 -8.56 -14.38 -21.60
CA ILE A 158 -7.68 -15.04 -22.58
C ILE A 158 -8.25 -14.89 -23.99
N GLU A 159 -9.55 -15.13 -24.16
CA GLU A 159 -10.23 -15.03 -25.46
C GLU A 159 -10.26 -13.60 -26.02
N HIS A 160 -10.41 -12.60 -25.14
CA HIS A 160 -10.52 -11.18 -25.49
C HIS A 160 -9.24 -10.42 -25.14
N ASN A 161 -8.08 -11.08 -25.17
CA ASN A 161 -6.79 -10.46 -24.92
C ASN A 161 -6.45 -9.49 -26.08
N PRO A 162 -6.20 -8.20 -25.82
CA PRO A 162 -5.78 -7.25 -26.86
C PRO A 162 -4.34 -7.50 -27.32
N ASP A 163 -3.53 -8.13 -26.47
CA ASP A 163 -2.10 -8.40 -26.66
C ASP A 163 -1.87 -9.89 -26.93
N LYS A 164 -2.34 -10.35 -28.10
CA LYS A 164 -2.50 -11.79 -28.36
C LYS A 164 -1.18 -12.52 -28.56
N HIS A 165 -0.18 -11.85 -29.13
CA HIS A 165 1.11 -12.47 -29.45
C HIS A 165 2.22 -11.93 -28.53
N GLU A 166 2.30 -10.61 -28.37
CA GLU A 166 3.25 -9.93 -27.50
C GLU A 166 2.57 -8.82 -26.68
N TYR A 167 3.13 -8.54 -25.49
CA TYR A 167 2.63 -7.49 -24.63
C TYR A 167 2.74 -6.11 -25.30
N GLY A 168 1.61 -5.42 -25.43
CA GLY A 168 1.51 -4.12 -26.10
C GLY A 168 1.42 -4.17 -27.63
N ASP A 169 1.25 -5.34 -28.25
CA ASP A 169 1.10 -5.45 -29.71
C ASP A 169 -0.25 -4.90 -30.22
N GLY A 170 -1.30 -4.95 -29.41
CA GLY A 170 -2.66 -4.55 -29.79
C GLY A 170 -3.25 -5.33 -30.98
N LEU A 171 -2.68 -6.48 -31.35
CA LEU A 171 -3.06 -7.31 -32.50
C LEU A 171 -4.17 -8.32 -32.18
N GLY A 172 -4.56 -8.41 -30.91
CA GLY A 172 -5.63 -9.25 -30.42
C GLY A 172 -7.01 -8.60 -30.54
N PHE A 173 -7.81 -8.76 -29.49
CA PHE A 173 -9.17 -8.23 -29.45
C PHE A 173 -9.19 -6.70 -29.41
N ASN A 174 -9.88 -6.09 -30.39
CA ASN A 174 -9.91 -4.64 -30.53
C ASN A 174 -11.01 -3.99 -29.67
N PHE A 175 -10.64 -3.60 -28.46
CA PHE A 175 -11.53 -2.87 -27.54
C PHE A 175 -11.96 -1.48 -28.01
N ARG A 176 -11.33 -0.90 -29.04
CA ARG A 176 -11.75 0.39 -29.60
C ARG A 176 -13.08 0.32 -30.35
N ARG A 177 -13.46 -0.88 -30.81
CA ARG A 177 -14.74 -1.12 -31.51
C ARG A 177 -15.89 -1.47 -30.57
N VAL A 178 -15.62 -1.60 -29.27
CA VAL A 178 -16.61 -1.98 -28.27
C VAL A 178 -17.33 -0.74 -27.76
N ILE A 179 -18.66 -0.83 -27.71
CA ILE A 179 -19.51 0.12 -26.99
C ILE A 179 -19.74 -0.47 -25.60
N TYR A 180 -19.32 0.26 -24.58
CA TYR A 180 -19.56 -0.09 -23.18
C TYR A 180 -20.82 0.58 -22.71
N THR A 181 -21.67 -0.15 -22.01
CA THR A 181 -22.86 0.36 -21.33
C THR A 181 -22.79 -0.09 -19.88
N ASP A 182 -23.01 0.82 -18.94
CA ASP A 182 -23.09 0.46 -17.53
C ASP A 182 -24.13 1.30 -16.80
N GLU A 183 -24.57 0.76 -15.67
CA GLU A 183 -25.54 1.31 -14.77
C GLU A 183 -24.89 1.56 -13.41
N THR A 184 -24.75 2.84 -13.06
CA THR A 184 -24.12 3.25 -11.82
C THR A 184 -25.09 4.01 -10.92
N PRO A 185 -25.33 3.55 -9.69
CA PRO A 185 -26.07 4.34 -8.71
C PRO A 185 -25.24 5.54 -8.28
N ALA A 186 -25.74 6.76 -8.52
CA ALA A 186 -25.19 7.99 -7.97
C ALA A 186 -25.60 8.15 -6.50
N ARG A 187 -24.62 8.58 -5.69
CA ARG A 187 -24.73 8.67 -4.23
C ARG A 187 -24.56 10.12 -3.80
N VAL A 188 -25.41 10.57 -2.91
CA VAL A 188 -25.31 11.90 -2.29
C VAL A 188 -24.90 11.70 -0.83
N GLY A 189 -23.85 12.39 -0.40
CA GLY A 189 -23.40 12.38 1.01
C GLY A 189 -22.50 11.20 1.43
N GLU A 190 -21.93 10.42 0.49
CA GLU A 190 -20.97 9.37 0.87
C GLU A 190 -19.68 10.00 1.41
N GLN A 191 -19.45 9.83 2.71
CA GLN A 191 -18.22 10.28 3.37
C GLN A 191 -17.06 9.38 2.92
N ARG A 192 -16.14 9.92 2.12
CA ARG A 192 -14.85 9.26 1.83
C ARG A 192 -13.95 9.37 3.06
N GLY A 193 -13.78 8.27 3.80
CA GLY A 193 -12.90 8.21 4.98
C GLY A 193 -12.70 6.77 5.46
N MET A 194 -11.90 5.96 4.75
CA MET A 194 -10.51 5.62 5.06
C MET A 194 -10.28 4.80 6.36
N LEU A 195 -11.14 3.83 6.65
CA LEU A 195 -10.69 2.63 7.36
C LEU A 195 -9.46 2.09 6.62
N ARG A 196 -8.34 1.94 7.33
CA ARG A 196 -7.09 1.37 6.80
C ARG A 196 -6.86 0.01 7.46
N SER A 197 -6.14 -0.86 6.79
CA SER A 197 -5.75 -2.17 7.31
C SER A 197 -4.25 -2.35 7.18
N TRP A 198 -3.66 -3.08 8.12
CA TRP A 198 -2.27 -3.53 8.00
C TRP A 198 -2.15 -4.57 6.87
N ALA A 199 -1.43 -4.22 5.81
CA ALA A 199 -1.21 -5.09 4.67
C ALA A 199 0.19 -4.89 4.05
N LYS A 200 0.79 -6.00 3.63
CA LYS A 200 1.97 -6.00 2.75
C LYS A 200 1.59 -5.56 1.34
N ALA A 201 2.58 -5.24 0.52
CA ALA A 201 2.36 -4.79 -0.86
C ALA A 201 1.66 -5.85 -1.73
N ASP A 202 2.08 -7.11 -1.59
CA ASP A 202 1.54 -8.30 -2.27
C ASP A 202 0.22 -8.81 -1.65
N GLY A 203 0.02 -8.57 -0.35
CA GLY A 203 -1.14 -9.00 0.43
C GLY A 203 -2.46 -8.29 0.11
N THR A 204 -2.51 -7.42 -0.91
CA THR A 204 -3.74 -6.72 -1.34
C THR A 204 -4.86 -7.69 -1.73
N TYR A 205 -4.49 -8.93 -2.07
CA TYR A 205 -5.45 -9.96 -2.49
C TYR A 205 -5.97 -10.86 -1.37
N ALA A 206 -5.46 -10.73 -0.14
CA ALA A 206 -5.83 -11.57 0.98
C ALA A 206 -7.30 -11.34 1.41
N PRO A 207 -8.05 -12.40 1.79
CA PRO A 207 -9.49 -12.31 2.08
C PRO A 207 -9.81 -11.44 3.29
N ASP A 208 -8.89 -11.35 4.25
CA ASP A 208 -8.95 -10.53 5.46
C ASP A 208 -8.64 -9.04 5.21
N VAL A 209 -8.00 -8.70 4.08
CA VAL A 209 -7.76 -7.31 3.63
C VAL A 209 -8.86 -6.84 2.68
N LYS A 210 -9.47 -7.75 1.92
CA LYS A 210 -10.56 -7.43 1.00
C LYS A 210 -11.87 -7.21 1.72
N ARG A 211 -12.63 -6.24 1.23
CA ARG A 211 -14.00 -5.98 1.68
C ARG A 211 -15.02 -6.41 0.64
N PRO A 212 -16.08 -7.12 1.04
CA PRO A 212 -17.22 -7.34 0.16
C PRO A 212 -17.88 -5.99 -0.11
N LYS A 213 -18.12 -5.70 -1.39
CA LYS A 213 -18.82 -4.48 -1.82
C LYS A 213 -20.33 -4.69 -1.65
N ILE A 214 -20.83 -4.65 -0.42
CA ILE A 214 -22.28 -4.68 -0.15
C ILE A 214 -22.83 -3.26 -0.28
N ARG A 215 -23.89 -3.07 -1.09
CA ARG A 215 -24.45 -1.75 -1.44
C ARG A 215 -25.89 -1.64 -0.96
N ASN A 216 -26.16 -0.84 0.07
CA ASN A 216 -27.51 -0.77 0.64
C ASN A 216 -28.29 0.51 0.29
N ASN A 217 -27.64 1.61 -0.10
CA ASN A 217 -28.33 2.90 -0.37
C ASN A 217 -27.93 3.48 -1.74
N CYS A 218 -28.94 3.84 -2.55
CA CYS A 218 -28.83 4.52 -3.84
C CYS A 218 -29.78 5.74 -3.83
N ALA A 219 -29.31 6.90 -4.30
CA ALA A 219 -30.12 8.11 -4.39
C ALA A 219 -30.70 8.31 -5.81
N LEU A 220 -29.91 8.02 -6.86
CA LEU A 220 -30.26 8.17 -8.27
C LEU A 220 -29.56 7.07 -9.09
N GLN A 221 -30.17 6.58 -10.17
CA GLN A 221 -29.54 5.59 -11.05
C GLN A 221 -29.09 6.27 -12.34
N PHE A 222 -27.79 6.22 -12.64
CA PHE A 222 -27.21 6.74 -13.87
C PHE A 222 -26.98 5.59 -14.84
N TYR A 223 -27.50 5.72 -16.05
CA TYR A 223 -27.18 4.86 -17.18
C TYR A 223 -26.31 5.65 -18.15
N GLY A 224 -25.24 5.05 -18.63
CA GLY A 224 -24.37 5.68 -19.62
C GLY A 224 -23.77 4.67 -20.57
N SER A 225 -23.46 5.16 -21.76
CA SER A 225 -22.65 4.44 -22.73
C SER A 225 -21.41 5.23 -23.08
N PHE A 226 -20.35 4.54 -23.47
CA PHE A 226 -19.14 5.15 -24.00
C PHE A 226 -18.39 4.19 -24.91
N THR A 227 -17.60 4.73 -25.80
CA THR A 227 -16.60 4.00 -26.57
C THR A 227 -15.21 4.46 -26.15
N TYR A 228 -14.17 3.92 -26.77
CA TYR A 228 -12.79 4.23 -26.41
C TYR A 228 -12.47 5.73 -26.52
N ASP A 229 -13.01 6.42 -27.53
CA ASP A 229 -12.70 7.83 -27.82
C ASP A 229 -13.85 8.81 -27.53
N THR A 230 -15.06 8.29 -27.32
CA THR A 230 -16.27 9.14 -27.22
C THR A 230 -17.18 8.75 -26.07
N LYS A 231 -17.74 9.77 -25.42
CA LYS A 231 -18.87 9.60 -24.49
C LYS A 231 -20.12 9.35 -25.32
N GLY A 232 -20.86 8.31 -24.99
CA GLY A 232 -22.14 8.00 -25.59
C GLY A 232 -23.29 8.68 -24.84
N PRO A 233 -24.54 8.42 -25.27
CA PRO A 233 -25.73 8.91 -24.57
C PRO A 233 -25.76 8.40 -23.11
N TYR A 234 -26.34 9.23 -22.24
CA TYR A 234 -26.58 8.91 -20.84
C TYR A 234 -28.01 9.30 -20.45
N TYR A 235 -28.51 8.65 -19.40
CA TYR A 235 -29.81 8.92 -18.81
C TYR A 235 -29.71 8.85 -17.28
N ILE A 236 -30.36 9.79 -16.59
CA ILE A 236 -30.42 9.82 -15.14
C ILE A 236 -31.84 9.48 -14.73
N TYR A 237 -32.03 8.29 -14.18
CA TYR A 237 -33.31 7.87 -13.62
C TYR A 237 -33.50 8.53 -12.26
N GLY A 238 -34.63 9.24 -12.12
CA GLY A 238 -35.17 9.63 -10.82
C GLY A 238 -35.75 8.43 -10.09
N LYS A 239 -36.07 8.60 -8.80
CA LYS A 239 -36.80 7.58 -8.04
C LYS A 239 -38.22 7.48 -8.57
N GLU A 240 -38.54 6.38 -9.24
CA GLU A 240 -39.91 6.14 -9.71
C GLU A 240 -40.88 5.97 -8.54
N SER A 241 -42.05 6.61 -8.65
CA SER A 241 -43.18 6.35 -7.76
C SER A 241 -43.72 4.93 -8.01
N PRO A 242 -44.41 4.31 -7.04
CA PRO A 242 -45.06 3.01 -7.25
C PRO A 242 -46.03 3.00 -8.45
N GLU A 243 -46.69 4.13 -8.72
CA GLU A 243 -47.60 4.32 -9.85
C GLU A 243 -46.84 4.40 -11.18
N ALA A 244 -45.73 5.16 -11.22
CA ALA A 244 -44.86 5.24 -12.39
C ALA A 244 -44.28 3.87 -12.75
N LYS A 245 -43.91 3.05 -11.74
CA LYS A 245 -43.47 1.67 -11.95
C LYS A 245 -44.53 0.80 -12.61
N LYS A 246 -45.79 0.93 -12.19
CA LYS A 246 -46.91 0.18 -12.75
C LYS A 246 -47.16 0.57 -14.21
N GLN A 247 -47.13 1.88 -14.49
CA GLN A 247 -47.30 2.41 -15.84
C GLN A 247 -46.14 2.04 -16.77
N ALA A 248 -44.88 2.17 -16.30
CA ALA A 248 -43.70 1.78 -17.06
C ALA A 248 -43.70 0.29 -17.40
N LYS A 249 -44.11 -0.56 -16.45
CA LYS A 249 -44.26 -2.00 -16.70
C LYS A 249 -45.31 -2.29 -17.78
N GLN A 250 -46.46 -1.62 -17.72
CA GLN A 250 -47.51 -1.77 -18.74
C GLN A 250 -47.01 -1.33 -20.12
N ALA A 251 -46.34 -0.17 -20.21
CA ALA A 251 -45.75 0.32 -21.46
C ALA A 251 -44.68 -0.64 -22.03
N LEU A 252 -43.84 -1.20 -21.17
CA LEU A 252 -42.80 -2.16 -21.56
C LEU A 252 -43.42 -3.48 -22.07
N ASP A 253 -44.47 -3.97 -21.41
CA ASP A 253 -45.17 -5.18 -21.83
C ASP A 253 -45.84 -4.98 -23.21
N GLU A 254 -46.43 -3.80 -23.45
CA GLU A 254 -46.97 -3.44 -24.76
C GLU A 254 -45.91 -3.31 -25.85
N GLU A 255 -44.77 -2.67 -25.54
CA GLU A 255 -43.65 -2.54 -26.47
C GLU A 255 -43.06 -3.90 -26.83
N ASN A 256 -42.84 -4.76 -25.84
CA ASN A 256 -42.38 -6.14 -26.04
C ASN A 256 -43.34 -6.94 -26.93
N GLN A 257 -44.65 -6.78 -26.73
CA GLN A 257 -45.65 -7.41 -27.61
C GLN A 257 -45.59 -6.87 -29.03
N ARG A 258 -45.41 -5.56 -29.23
CA ARG A 258 -45.25 -4.97 -30.57
C ARG A 258 -43.97 -5.48 -31.24
N ASN A 259 -42.85 -5.46 -30.54
CA ASN A 259 -41.56 -5.94 -31.04
C ASN A 259 -41.62 -7.44 -31.41
N LYS A 260 -42.33 -8.25 -30.61
CA LYS A 260 -42.56 -9.67 -30.93
C LYS A 260 -43.36 -9.84 -32.21
N LYS A 261 -44.49 -9.15 -32.36
CA LYS A 261 -45.33 -9.18 -33.58
C LYS A 261 -44.57 -8.69 -34.81
N GLN A 262 -43.71 -7.67 -34.64
CA GLN A 262 -42.89 -7.13 -35.72
C GLN A 262 -41.79 -8.13 -36.12
N ARG A 263 -41.11 -8.77 -35.16
CA ARG A 263 -40.16 -9.87 -35.42
C ARG A 263 -40.82 -11.04 -36.15
N GLU A 264 -42.01 -11.46 -35.71
CA GLU A 264 -42.76 -12.56 -36.35
C GLU A 264 -43.10 -12.26 -37.83
N LYS A 265 -43.27 -10.98 -38.19
CA LYS A 265 -43.47 -10.55 -39.58
C LYS A 265 -42.16 -10.39 -40.37
N LEU A 266 -41.13 -9.81 -39.76
CA LEU A 266 -39.89 -9.45 -40.45
C LEU A 266 -38.92 -10.63 -40.62
N VAL A 267 -38.88 -11.56 -39.65
CA VAL A 267 -37.95 -12.72 -39.70
C VAL A 267 -38.26 -13.65 -40.89
N PRO A 268 -39.52 -14.01 -41.20
CA PRO A 268 -39.81 -14.80 -42.40
C PRO A 268 -39.47 -14.07 -43.69
N THR A 269 -39.74 -12.77 -43.79
CA THR A 269 -39.42 -11.96 -44.97
C THR A 269 -37.92 -11.81 -45.17
N ALA A 270 -37.15 -11.61 -44.10
CA ALA A 270 -35.69 -11.57 -44.16
C ALA A 270 -35.10 -12.94 -44.52
N ARG A 271 -35.67 -14.04 -44.02
CA ARG A 271 -35.28 -15.41 -44.42
C ARG A 271 -35.60 -15.71 -45.88
N ALA A 272 -36.74 -15.24 -46.39
CA ALA A 272 -37.11 -15.37 -47.80
C ALA A 272 -36.15 -14.59 -48.70
N ALA A 273 -35.82 -13.35 -48.34
CA ALA A 273 -34.86 -12.52 -49.08
C ALA A 273 -33.43 -13.11 -49.08
N LEU A 274 -32.99 -13.73 -47.96
CA LEU A 274 -31.71 -14.45 -47.91
C LEU A 274 -31.72 -15.72 -48.78
N GLY A 275 -32.86 -16.42 -48.85
CA GLY A 275 -33.04 -17.57 -49.74
C GLY A 275 -33.02 -17.21 -51.22
N GLU A 276 -33.58 -16.06 -51.61
CA GLU A 276 -33.53 -15.53 -52.98
C GLU A 276 -32.12 -15.09 -53.41
N LEU A 277 -31.27 -14.71 -52.45
CA LEU A 277 -29.85 -14.35 -52.69
C LEU A 277 -28.91 -15.57 -52.73
N GLY A 278 -29.41 -16.79 -52.55
CA GLY A 278 -28.61 -18.02 -52.63
C GLY A 278 -27.64 -18.24 -51.45
N GLU A 279 -27.71 -17.41 -50.41
CA GLU A 279 -26.94 -17.59 -49.17
C GLU A 279 -27.73 -18.47 -48.19
N SER A 280 -28.04 -19.70 -48.59
CA SER A 280 -28.74 -20.65 -47.72
C SER A 280 -27.84 -21.33 -46.68
N GLU A 281 -26.52 -21.08 -46.70
CA GLU A 281 -25.58 -21.64 -45.73
C GLU A 281 -24.66 -20.57 -45.13
N ALA A 282 -25.21 -19.79 -44.22
CA ALA A 282 -24.45 -19.11 -43.19
C ALA A 282 -25.19 -19.19 -41.85
N ASN A 283 -25.18 -20.40 -41.27
CA ASN A 283 -25.21 -20.64 -39.81
C ASN A 283 -24.58 -22.00 -39.53
#